data_AF-A0A8B8ZWK2-F1
#
_entry.id   AF-A0A8B8ZWK2-F1
#
_cell.length_a   1.000
_cell.length_b   1.000
_cell.length_c   1.000
_cell.angle_alpha   90.00
_cell.angle_beta   90.00
_cell.angle_gamma   90.00
#
_symmetry.space_group_name_H-M   'P 1'
#
loop_
_entity.id
_entity.type
_entity.pdbx_description
1 polymer ?
#
loop_
_entity_poly.entity_id
_entity_poly.type
_entity_poly.pdbx_seq_one_letter_code
_entity_poly.pdbx_strand_id
1 'polypeptide(L)'
;MTHTHRDGSFVREESRDIVDRATTLISERIGESSSSDATSHVEAQVLAELLGPERYGRVRGYGVGVTPTQLSAVGMYTRNAGEDSSNAEVSKLRATIEDMKDRHQAELAELKQNQQTLQSQLEHISSMLQRFLPPQISDISIARRDDDGAESGP
;
A
#
# COMPACT_ATOMS: atom_id res chain seq x y z
N MET A 1 -16.01 17.11 32.19
CA MET A 1 -16.50 16.64 33.50
C MET A 1 -17.85 17.30 33.75
N THR A 2 -18.93 16.53 33.64
CA THR A 2 -20.26 16.96 34.09
C THR A 2 -20.28 16.80 35.61
N HIS A 3 -20.59 17.86 36.36
CA HIS A 3 -20.66 17.75 37.82
C HIS A 3 -21.87 16.89 38.21
N THR A 4 -21.61 15.73 38.82
CA THR A 4 -22.60 14.83 39.41
C THR A 4 -22.43 14.79 40.93
N HIS A 5 -23.47 14.43 41.65
CA HIS A 5 -23.38 14.14 43.07
C HIS A 5 -22.51 12.89 43.32
N ARG A 6 -22.11 12.64 44.57
CA ARG A 6 -21.28 11.48 44.94
C ARG A 6 -21.93 10.14 44.54
N ASP A 7 -23.25 10.10 44.48
CA ASP A 7 -24.06 8.94 44.09
C ASP A 7 -24.20 8.79 42.56
N GLY A 8 -23.61 9.69 41.77
CA GLY A 8 -23.70 9.69 40.31
C GLY A 8 -24.97 10.34 39.75
N SER A 9 -25.87 10.83 40.60
CA SER A 9 -27.07 11.54 40.16
C SER A 9 -26.74 12.92 39.59
N PHE A 10 -27.57 13.38 38.65
CA PHE A 10 -27.47 14.73 38.10
C PHE A 10 -27.75 15.77 39.18
N VAL A 11 -26.91 16.81 39.23
CA VAL A 11 -27.06 17.92 40.18
C VAL A 11 -28.33 18.74 39.91
N ARG A 12 -28.82 18.74 38.67
CA ARG A 12 -30.04 19.42 38.25
C ARG A 12 -30.91 18.49 37.41
N GLU A 13 -32.21 18.55 37.63
CA GLU A 13 -33.20 17.80 36.83
C GLU A 13 -33.16 18.23 35.37
N GLU A 14 -32.97 19.52 35.09
CA GLU A 14 -32.81 20.05 33.73
C GLU A 14 -31.65 19.39 32.98
N SER A 15 -30.55 19.08 33.67
CA SER A 15 -29.42 18.39 33.05
C SER A 15 -29.74 16.93 32.72
N ARG A 16 -30.59 16.28 33.52
CA ARG A 16 -31.09 14.94 33.23
C ARG A 16 -31.98 14.97 31.97
N ASP A 17 -32.95 15.87 31.92
CA ASP A 17 -33.87 16.01 30.78
C ASP A 17 -33.11 16.27 29.47
N ILE A 18 -32.11 17.14 29.49
CA ILE A 18 -31.29 17.42 28.29
C ILE A 18 -30.56 16.17 27.80
N VAL A 19 -29.99 15.36 28.70
CA VAL A 19 -29.30 14.12 28.33
C VAL A 19 -30.29 13.11 27.77
N ASP A 20 -31.43 12.89 28.43
CA ASP A 20 -32.44 11.91 28.00
C ASP A 20 -33.04 12.28 26.64
N ARG A 21 -33.28 13.57 26.41
CA ARG A 21 -33.74 14.08 25.10
C ARG A 21 -32.67 13.95 24.03
N ALA A 22 -31.40 14.24 24.36
CA ALA A 22 -30.30 14.08 23.42
C ALA A 22 -30.15 12.61 22.98
N THR A 23 -30.15 11.67 23.93
CA THR A 23 -30.01 10.24 23.62
C THR A 23 -31.15 9.76 22.74
N THR A 24 -32.39 10.19 23.01
CA THR A 24 -33.56 9.80 22.21
C THR A 24 -33.46 10.33 20.77
N LEU A 25 -33.12 11.61 20.59
CA LEU A 25 -32.97 12.22 19.26
C LEU A 25 -31.79 11.65 18.47
N ILE A 26 -30.70 11.31 19.16
CA ILE A 26 -29.53 10.67 18.53
C ILE A 26 -29.92 9.29 18.01
N SER A 27 -30.59 8.47 18.83
CA SER A 27 -31.07 7.14 18.41
C SER A 27 -32.11 7.18 17.30
N GLU A 28 -32.96 8.21 17.25
CA GLU A 28 -33.93 8.40 16.16
C GLU A 28 -33.25 8.76 14.83
N ARG A 29 -32.22 9.62 14.87
CA ARG A 29 -31.53 10.12 13.67
C ARG A 29 -30.44 9.18 13.17
N ILE A 30 -29.81 8.42 14.07
CA ILE A 30 -28.83 7.40 13.72
C ILE A 30 -29.58 6.08 13.48
N GLY A 31 -29.83 5.78 12.21
CA GLY A 31 -30.28 4.43 11.83
C GLY A 31 -29.20 3.38 12.11
N GLU A 32 -29.59 2.11 12.20
CA GLU A 32 -28.75 0.95 12.60
C GLU A 32 -27.47 0.72 11.76
N SER A 33 -27.23 1.50 10.70
CA SER A 33 -26.13 1.32 9.73
C SER A 33 -25.32 2.60 9.44
N SER A 34 -25.28 3.56 10.37
CA SER A 34 -24.52 4.81 10.17
C SER A 34 -23.02 4.62 10.46
N SER A 35 -22.15 5.18 9.61
CA SER A 35 -20.69 5.19 9.85
C SER A 35 -20.34 6.07 11.07
N SER A 36 -19.18 5.83 11.70
CA SER A 36 -18.74 6.60 12.88
C SER A 36 -18.74 8.12 12.63
N ASP A 37 -18.33 8.55 11.45
CA ASP A 37 -18.28 9.98 11.10
C ASP A 37 -19.67 10.58 10.97
N ALA A 38 -20.63 9.82 10.44
CA ALA A 38 -22.03 10.22 10.36
C ALA A 38 -22.66 10.32 11.76
N THR A 39 -22.33 9.39 12.67
CA THR A 39 -22.82 9.45 14.07
C THR A 39 -22.36 10.71 14.79
N SER A 40 -21.07 11.07 14.65
CA SER A 40 -20.52 12.26 15.30
C SER A 40 -21.15 13.57 14.81
N HIS A 41 -21.47 13.66 13.50
CA HIS A 41 -22.15 14.84 12.96
C HIS A 41 -23.58 14.97 13.52
N VAL A 42 -24.31 13.87 13.61
CA VAL A 42 -25.67 13.85 14.15
C VAL A 42 -25.68 14.23 15.63
N GLU A 43 -24.76 13.68 16.43
CA GLU A 43 -24.59 14.07 17.84
C GLU A 43 -24.30 15.56 17.99
N ALA A 44 -23.37 16.11 17.20
CA ALA A 44 -23.03 17.52 17.23
C ALA A 44 -24.23 18.42 16.89
N GLN A 45 -25.07 17.98 15.95
CA GLN A 45 -26.28 18.70 15.55
C GLN A 45 -27.34 18.67 16.66
N VAL A 46 -27.65 17.50 17.23
CA VAL A 46 -28.64 17.36 18.32
C VAL A 46 -28.23 18.21 19.53
N LEU A 47 -26.94 18.18 19.89
CA LEU A 47 -26.44 19.00 20.99
C LEU A 47 -26.51 20.50 20.66
N ALA A 48 -26.33 20.91 19.40
CA ALA A 48 -26.50 22.31 18.99
C ALA A 48 -27.96 22.78 19.08
N GLU A 49 -28.92 21.90 18.81
CA GLU A 49 -30.35 22.20 18.94
C GLU A 49 -30.77 22.33 20.41
N LEU A 50 -30.25 21.49 21.31
CA LEU A 50 -30.63 21.47 22.72
C LEU A 50 -29.89 22.52 23.57
N LEU A 51 -28.59 22.71 23.34
CA LEU A 51 -27.73 23.59 24.15
C LEU A 51 -27.37 24.90 23.44
N GLY A 52 -27.75 25.04 22.17
CA GLY A 52 -27.38 26.14 21.31
C GLY A 52 -26.07 25.91 20.53
N PRO A 53 -25.81 26.77 19.52
CA PRO A 53 -24.58 26.68 18.73
C PRO A 53 -23.35 27.05 19.56
N GLU A 54 -22.22 26.41 19.25
CA GLU A 54 -20.90 26.77 19.76
C GLU A 54 -20.59 28.24 19.43
N ARG A 55 -20.01 28.98 20.38
CA ARG A 55 -19.60 30.38 20.18
C ARG A 55 -18.08 30.50 20.26
N TYR A 56 -17.52 31.53 19.66
CA TYR A 56 -16.07 31.75 19.68
C TYR A 56 -15.54 31.77 21.13
N GLY A 57 -14.57 30.90 21.42
CA GLY A 57 -13.96 30.75 22.75
C GLY A 57 -14.84 30.08 23.80
N ARG A 58 -15.97 29.47 23.44
CA ARG A 58 -16.83 28.73 24.36
C ARG A 58 -17.23 27.36 23.81
N VAL A 59 -16.80 26.31 24.52
CA VAL A 59 -17.14 24.92 24.28
C VAL A 59 -18.49 24.59 24.90
N ARG A 60 -19.40 24.09 24.06
CA ARG A 60 -20.74 23.66 24.46
C ARG A 60 -20.66 22.60 25.57
N GLY A 61 -21.37 22.82 26.69
CA GLY A 61 -21.37 21.93 27.85
C GLY A 61 -20.16 22.05 28.79
N TYR A 62 -19.13 22.82 28.42
CA TYR A 62 -17.87 22.91 29.17
C TYR A 62 -17.43 24.35 29.51
N GLY A 63 -18.00 25.39 28.90
CA GLY A 63 -17.69 26.78 29.20
C GLY A 63 -16.58 27.35 28.31
N VAL A 64 -15.70 28.23 28.83
CA VAL A 64 -14.60 28.80 28.04
C VAL A 64 -13.54 27.72 27.79
N GLY A 65 -13.21 27.45 26.53
CA GLY A 65 -12.29 26.38 26.16
C GLY A 65 -11.92 26.39 24.68
N VAL A 66 -11.02 25.50 24.27
CA VAL A 66 -10.59 25.36 22.87
C VAL A 66 -11.72 24.82 22.01
N THR A 67 -12.14 25.57 20.99
CA THR A 67 -13.27 25.16 20.15
C THR A 67 -12.83 24.18 19.05
N PRO A 68 -13.71 23.32 18.53
CA PRO A 68 -13.41 22.45 17.38
C PRO A 68 -12.84 23.23 16.17
N THR A 69 -13.27 24.47 15.96
CA THR A 69 -12.71 25.38 14.94
C THR A 69 -11.23 25.68 15.19
N GLN A 70 -10.83 25.88 16.45
CA GLN A 70 -9.44 26.09 16.83
C GLN A 70 -8.60 24.81 16.66
N LEU A 71 -9.18 23.63 16.93
CA LEU A 71 -8.53 22.35 16.64
C LEU A 71 -8.35 22.11 15.14
N SER A 72 -9.34 22.47 14.32
CA SER A 72 -9.24 22.40 12.86
C SER A 72 -8.12 23.30 12.31
N ALA A 73 -7.97 24.51 12.86
CA ALA A 73 -6.87 25.40 12.52
C ALA A 73 -5.50 24.77 12.86
N VAL A 74 -5.35 24.17 14.05
CA VAL A 74 -4.12 23.44 14.44
C VAL A 74 -3.83 22.29 13.47
N GLY A 75 -4.86 21.53 13.07
CA GLY A 75 -4.73 20.46 12.08
C GLY A 75 -4.22 20.95 10.71
N MET A 76 -4.62 22.15 10.27
CA MET A 76 -4.10 22.75 9.03
C MET A 76 -2.61 23.09 9.13
N TYR A 77 -2.17 23.65 10.26
CA TYR A 77 -0.76 23.99 10.46
C TYR A 77 0.15 22.75 10.52
N THR A 78 -0.32 21.65 11.14
CA THR A 78 0.46 20.40 11.20
C THR A 78 0.42 19.61 9.90
N ARG A 79 -0.68 19.68 9.16
CA ARG A 79 -0.86 18.97 7.89
C ARG A 79 0.07 19.52 6.80
N ASN A 80 0.11 20.84 6.65
CA ASN A 80 0.96 21.48 5.64
C ASN A 80 2.47 21.30 5.95
N ALA A 81 2.85 21.25 7.23
CA ALA A 81 4.25 21.05 7.62
C ALA A 81 4.78 19.63 7.32
N GLY A 82 3.93 18.60 7.38
CA GLY A 82 4.33 17.21 7.13
C GLY A 82 4.16 16.75 5.68
N GLU A 83 3.15 17.26 4.97
CA GLU A 83 2.87 16.87 3.58
C GLU A 83 3.97 17.35 2.62
N ASP A 84 4.54 18.53 2.82
CA ASP A 84 5.61 19.06 1.96
C ASP A 84 6.93 18.27 2.11
N SER A 85 7.30 17.90 3.34
CA SER A 85 8.51 17.11 3.62
C SER A 85 8.38 15.68 3.10
N SER A 86 7.24 15.04 3.34
CA SER A 86 7.02 13.65 2.91
C SER A 86 6.90 13.51 1.39
N ASN A 87 6.29 14.47 0.69
CA ASN A 87 6.18 14.45 -0.77
C ASN A 87 7.56 14.64 -1.44
N ALA A 88 8.39 15.55 -0.92
CA ALA A 88 9.75 15.75 -1.42
C ALA A 88 10.62 14.48 -1.30
N GLU A 89 10.53 13.78 -0.17
CA GLU A 89 11.25 12.51 0.05
C GLU A 89 10.76 11.40 -0.87
N VAL A 90 9.44 11.25 -1.03
CA VAL A 90 8.85 10.26 -1.95
C VAL A 90 9.26 10.53 -3.40
N SER A 91 9.28 11.79 -3.82
CA SER A 91 9.75 12.19 -5.16
C SER A 91 11.22 11.81 -5.38
N LYS A 92 12.08 12.12 -4.40
CA LYS A 92 13.51 11.75 -4.45
C LYS A 92 13.71 10.23 -4.51
N LEU A 93 12.97 9.47 -3.71
CA LEU A 93 13.04 8.01 -3.73
C LEU A 93 12.60 7.44 -5.08
N ARG A 94 11.52 7.96 -5.67
CA ARG A 94 11.05 7.55 -7.00
C ARG A 94 12.11 7.77 -8.07
N ALA A 95 12.74 8.94 -8.08
CA ALA A 95 13.82 9.25 -9.02
C ALA A 95 15.02 8.30 -8.84
N THR A 96 15.36 7.95 -7.59
CA THR A 96 16.47 7.01 -7.30
C THR A 96 16.16 5.59 -7.78
N ILE A 97 14.92 5.15 -7.64
CA ILE A 97 14.47 3.82 -8.11
C ILE A 97 14.51 3.74 -9.64
N GLU A 98 14.07 4.80 -10.33
CA GLU A 98 14.08 4.88 -11.78
C GLU A 98 15.52 4.84 -12.33
N ASP A 99 16.40 5.65 -11.75
CA ASP A 99 17.83 5.69 -12.09
C ASP A 99 18.55 4.34 -11.83
N MET A 100 18.22 3.65 -10.73
CA MET A 100 18.72 2.29 -10.47
C MET A 100 18.21 1.28 -11.49
N LYS A 101 16.94 1.37 -11.88
CA LYS A 101 16.33 0.48 -12.87
C LYS A 101 16.99 0.66 -14.25
N ASP A 102 17.23 1.89 -14.65
CA ASP A 102 17.86 2.20 -15.94
C ASP A 102 19.30 1.69 -16.01
N ARG A 103 20.09 1.89 -14.93
CA ARG A 103 21.45 1.32 -14.85
C ARG A 103 21.43 -0.20 -14.94
N HIS A 104 20.54 -0.84 -14.19
CA HIS A 104 20.45 -2.29 -14.21
C HIS A 104 20.06 -2.83 -15.60
N GLN A 105 19.16 -2.13 -16.30
CA GLN A 105 18.77 -2.49 -17.66
C GLN A 105 19.93 -2.32 -18.65
N ALA A 106 20.74 -1.27 -18.51
CA ALA A 106 21.92 -1.06 -19.32
C ALA A 106 22.98 -2.16 -19.10
N GLU A 107 23.27 -2.51 -17.85
CA GLU A 107 24.20 -3.60 -17.51
C GLU A 107 23.75 -4.95 -18.09
N LEU A 108 22.45 -5.26 -18.03
CA LEU A 108 21.90 -6.48 -18.63
C LEU A 108 22.04 -6.51 -20.16
N ALA A 109 21.87 -5.36 -20.82
CA ALA A 109 22.06 -5.25 -22.26
C ALA A 109 23.51 -5.49 -22.66
N GLU A 110 24.47 -4.91 -21.92
CA GLU A 110 25.90 -5.10 -22.14
C GLU A 110 26.33 -6.56 -21.91
N LEU A 111 25.87 -7.18 -20.81
CA LEU A 111 26.16 -8.57 -20.50
C LEU A 111 25.66 -9.51 -21.61
N LYS A 112 24.47 -9.25 -22.14
CA LYS A 112 23.89 -10.03 -23.24
C LYS A 112 24.70 -9.87 -24.53
N GLN A 113 25.16 -8.66 -24.84
CA GLN A 113 26.01 -8.42 -26.00
C GLN A 113 27.37 -9.13 -25.86
N ASN A 114 27.97 -9.08 -24.67
CA ASN A 114 29.21 -9.78 -24.38
C ASN A 114 29.04 -11.30 -24.56
N GLN A 115 27.95 -11.87 -24.05
CA GLN A 115 27.62 -13.28 -24.22
C GLN A 115 27.52 -13.69 -25.70
N GLN A 116 26.83 -12.89 -26.52
CA GLN A 116 26.75 -13.14 -27.98
C GLN A 116 28.11 -13.05 -28.66
N THR A 117 28.94 -12.09 -28.23
CA THR A 117 30.30 -11.92 -28.77
C THR A 117 31.15 -13.17 -28.47
N LEU A 118 31.13 -13.65 -27.23
CA LEU A 118 31.83 -14.87 -26.84
C LEU A 118 31.32 -16.11 -27.59
N GLN A 119 30.00 -16.23 -27.77
CA GLN A 119 29.42 -17.32 -28.57
C GLN A 119 29.93 -17.29 -30.02
N SER A 120 29.94 -16.12 -30.66
CA SER A 120 30.44 -15.98 -32.03
C SER A 120 31.93 -16.30 -32.16
N GLN A 121 32.74 -15.96 -31.15
CA GLN A 121 34.16 -16.31 -31.10
C GLN A 121 34.35 -17.82 -30.99
N LEU A 122 33.57 -18.50 -30.13
CA LEU A 122 33.63 -19.96 -29.99
C LEU A 122 33.20 -20.68 -31.27
N GLU A 123 32.13 -20.21 -31.93
CA GLU A 123 31.69 -20.74 -33.22
C GLU A 123 32.76 -20.56 -34.29
N HIS A 124 33.38 -19.38 -34.34
CA HIS A 124 34.46 -19.10 -35.28
C HIS A 124 35.66 -20.04 -35.07
N ILE A 125 36.11 -20.22 -33.83
CA ILE A 125 37.20 -21.16 -33.49
C ILE A 125 36.81 -22.59 -33.86
N SER A 126 35.59 -23.02 -33.52
CA SER A 126 35.07 -24.35 -33.87
C SER A 126 35.10 -24.59 -35.39
N SER A 127 34.67 -23.61 -36.19
CA SER A 127 34.69 -23.69 -37.65
C SER A 127 36.11 -23.79 -38.22
N MET A 128 37.07 -23.07 -37.64
CA MET A 128 38.48 -23.18 -38.02
C MET A 128 39.01 -24.57 -37.72
N LEU A 129 38.74 -25.11 -36.53
CA LEU A 129 39.19 -26.45 -36.14
C LEU A 129 38.56 -27.56 -37.00
N GLN A 130 37.29 -27.44 -37.37
CA GLN A 130 36.64 -28.40 -38.28
C GLN A 130 37.30 -28.47 -39.66
N ARG A 131 37.85 -27.37 -40.18
CA ARG A 131 38.60 -27.38 -41.44
C ARG A 131 39.91 -28.17 -41.34
N PHE A 132 40.45 -28.34 -40.14
CA PHE A 132 41.64 -29.15 -39.88
C PHE A 132 41.32 -30.58 -39.43
N LEU A 133 40.03 -30.94 -39.27
CA LEU A 133 39.67 -32.34 -39.09
C LEU A 133 39.90 -33.09 -40.41
N PRO A 134 40.62 -34.22 -40.39
CA PRO A 134 40.73 -35.08 -41.55
C PRO A 134 39.32 -35.46 -42.04
N PRO A 135 39.06 -35.53 -43.36
CA PRO A 135 37.82 -36.13 -43.85
C PRO A 135 37.74 -37.54 -43.27
N GLN A 136 36.73 -37.77 -42.44
CA GLN A 136 36.46 -39.11 -41.91
C GLN A 136 36.17 -40.00 -43.12
N ILE A 137 37.10 -40.90 -43.42
CA ILE A 137 36.91 -41.94 -44.43
C ILE A 137 35.85 -42.88 -43.85
N SER A 138 34.59 -42.65 -44.20
CA SER A 138 33.53 -43.64 -44.05
C SER A 138 33.77 -44.75 -45.06
N ASP A 139 34.72 -45.64 -44.77
CA ASP A 139 34.83 -46.93 -45.43
C ASP A 139 35.53 -47.92 -44.50
N ILE A 140 34.71 -48.70 -43.80
CA ILE A 140 35.04 -50.11 -43.58
C ILE A 140 33.78 -50.90 -43.81
N SER A 141 33.68 -51.35 -45.06
CA SER A 141 32.93 -52.55 -45.42
C SER A 141 33.29 -53.68 -44.45
N ILE A 142 32.37 -54.06 -43.57
CA ILE A 142 32.37 -55.39 -42.96
C ILE A 142 31.24 -56.17 -43.60
N ALA A 143 31.53 -56.71 -44.78
CA ALA A 143 30.86 -57.89 -45.29
C ALA A 143 31.44 -59.10 -44.58
N ARG A 144 30.72 -59.69 -43.60
CA ARG A 144 30.84 -61.11 -43.24
C ARG A 144 29.53 -61.63 -42.64
N ARG A 145 28.81 -62.37 -43.50
CA ARG A 145 28.09 -63.64 -43.30
C ARG A 145 27.11 -63.76 -42.13
N ASP A 146 25.84 -63.87 -42.50
CA ASP A 146 24.91 -64.96 -42.17
C ASP A 146 25.33 -65.88 -41.00
N ASP A 147 24.55 -65.86 -39.92
CA ASP A 147 24.04 -67.11 -39.32
C ASP A 147 22.81 -66.85 -38.41
N ASP A 148 21.90 -67.82 -38.46
CA ASP A 148 20.58 -67.99 -37.87
C ASP A 148 20.40 -67.70 -36.36
N GLY A 149 19.16 -67.46 -35.94
CA GLY A 149 18.72 -67.81 -34.57
C GLY A 149 17.52 -67.03 -34.03
N ALA A 150 16.36 -67.68 -34.07
CA ALA A 150 15.06 -67.21 -33.59
C ALA A 150 14.89 -67.12 -32.05
N GLU A 151 13.71 -66.62 -31.65
CA GLU A 151 13.05 -66.68 -30.33
C GLU A 151 13.62 -65.78 -29.22
N SER A 152 12.84 -65.20 -28.30
CA SER A 152 11.41 -64.99 -28.05
C SER A 152 11.38 -64.10 -26.79
N GLY A 153 10.36 -63.24 -26.64
CA GLY A 153 10.13 -62.45 -25.41
C GLY A 153 9.81 -63.32 -24.17
N PRO A 154 9.40 -62.75 -23.02
CA PRO A 154 8.67 -61.47 -22.85
C PRO A 154 9.41 -60.36 -22.08
#